data_AF-A0A2G6G6B1-F1
#
_entry.id   AF-A0A2G6G6B1-F1
#
_cell.length_a   1.000
_cell.length_b   1.000
_cell.length_c   1.000
_cell.angle_alpha   90.00
_cell.angle_beta   90.00
_cell.angle_gamma   90.00
#
_symmetry.space_group_name_H-M   'P 1'
#
loop_
_entity.id
_entity.type
_entity.pdbx_description
1 polymer ?
#
loop_
_entity_poly.entity_id
_entity_poly.type
_entity_poly.pdbx_seq_one_letter_code
_entity_poly.pdbx_strand_id
1 'polypeptide(L)'
;MIEKMSFINITGPIKKLDEFVVKMILPYEVELVNAFTIVDKIEGISKFTELNPYKEPINNINRIKDMLGIKLNVLKEFRDDKGELEEVAKDIEELYLDIKAKKDRLGLINKEIEIKENLKNQIIPIKNIQVDIQEFFDFDYLKFRFGSMPISQFEKIAVYEKEMELIVYETSRTKDLVYLMYFMPRSKRNEIDKLFASMHFSRIRISDDIIGYPADAFDQLKTEIDDLNYEKKLIFEYFEEIIKENQEHLDDMYTYLTKLNNVFNVRDLAIKTDEAFYLTGWIETMYLENFKKDITKIESVALIMEDEDGFGDLEPPTKLKNPKFFKPFETLVNMYGIPTYGEIDPTIFVAICYILFFGIMFGDVGQGLVIALLSFYIYKRSKNSTVLIGCYVGVASIVFGFVYGSVFGNEEVIPKIFGYQP
;
A
#
# COMPACT_ATOMS: atom_id res chain seq x y z
N MET A 1 2.89 -1.06 -36.39
CA MET A 1 2.19 -0.11 -37.30
C MET A 1 1.14 0.61 -36.48
N ILE A 2 1.01 1.92 -36.65
CA ILE A 2 0.02 2.72 -35.92
C ILE A 2 -1.39 2.36 -36.44
N GLU A 3 -2.33 2.10 -35.52
CA GLU A 3 -3.72 1.84 -35.89
C GLU A 3 -4.42 3.12 -36.30
N LYS A 4 -5.31 3.01 -37.30
CA LYS A 4 -6.15 4.13 -37.70
C LYS A 4 -7.23 4.35 -36.65
N MET A 5 -7.35 5.60 -36.21
CA MET A 5 -8.38 6.06 -35.30
C MET A 5 -9.41 6.88 -36.06
N SER A 6 -10.65 6.77 -35.64
CA SER A 6 -11.79 7.54 -36.15
C SER A 6 -12.43 8.30 -35.00
N PHE A 7 -12.71 9.58 -35.22
CA PHE A 7 -13.37 10.42 -34.24
C PHE A 7 -14.89 10.21 -34.29
N ILE A 8 -15.50 10.09 -33.12
CA ILE A 8 -16.94 9.85 -32.99
C ILE A 8 -17.57 10.85 -32.02
N ASN A 9 -18.70 11.42 -32.45
CA ASN A 9 -19.56 12.25 -31.63
C ASN A 9 -20.86 11.47 -31.36
N ILE A 10 -21.24 11.35 -30.09
CA ILE A 10 -22.37 10.57 -29.66
C ILE A 10 -23.33 11.49 -28.93
N THR A 11 -24.61 11.44 -29.30
CA THR A 11 -25.68 12.16 -28.61
C THR A 11 -26.84 11.23 -28.27
N GLY A 12 -27.46 11.42 -27.11
CA GLY A 12 -28.59 10.61 -26.68
C GLY A 12 -29.25 11.16 -25.43
N PRO A 13 -30.38 10.59 -24.98
CA PRO A 13 -31.08 11.07 -23.78
C PRO A 13 -30.24 10.81 -22.52
N ILE A 14 -30.20 11.79 -21.60
CA ILE A 14 -29.40 11.71 -20.36
C ILE A 14 -29.69 10.43 -19.56
N LYS A 15 -30.96 9.99 -19.52
CA LYS A 15 -31.40 8.78 -18.79
C LYS A 15 -30.72 7.48 -19.28
N LYS A 16 -30.22 7.45 -20.51
CA LYS A 16 -29.57 6.26 -21.10
C LYS A 16 -28.05 6.33 -21.08
N LEU A 17 -27.46 7.38 -20.52
CA LEU A 17 -26.01 7.59 -20.50
C LEU A 17 -25.27 6.42 -19.83
N ASP A 18 -25.73 5.99 -18.65
CA ASP A 18 -25.04 4.95 -17.89
C ASP A 18 -25.11 3.59 -18.61
N GLU A 19 -26.28 3.23 -19.14
CA GLU A 19 -26.48 2.03 -19.95
C GLU A 19 -25.58 2.05 -21.20
N PHE A 20 -25.50 3.22 -21.85
CA PHE A 20 -24.68 3.41 -23.03
C PHE A 20 -23.19 3.23 -22.73
N VAL A 21 -22.67 3.82 -21.65
CA VAL A 21 -21.25 3.68 -21.27
C VAL A 21 -20.90 2.22 -21.02
N VAL A 22 -21.75 1.49 -20.30
CA VAL A 22 -21.49 0.07 -19.99
C VAL A 22 -21.50 -0.80 -21.25
N LYS A 23 -22.47 -0.60 -22.15
CA LYS A 23 -22.64 -1.45 -23.33
C LYS A 23 -21.73 -1.08 -24.51
N MET A 24 -21.34 0.19 -24.64
CA MET A 24 -20.70 0.70 -25.85
C MET A 24 -19.31 1.27 -25.61
N ILE A 25 -19.04 1.91 -24.47
CA ILE A 25 -17.72 2.51 -24.23
C ILE A 25 -16.75 1.46 -23.69
N LEU A 26 -17.15 0.68 -22.68
CA LEU A 26 -16.28 -0.32 -22.07
C LEU A 26 -15.82 -1.44 -23.02
N PRO A 27 -16.69 -2.05 -23.86
CA PRO A 27 -16.28 -3.18 -24.70
C PRO A 27 -15.39 -2.79 -25.89
N TYR A 28 -15.50 -1.54 -26.34
CA TYR A 28 -14.84 -1.04 -27.55
C TYR A 28 -13.59 -0.21 -27.26
N GLU A 29 -13.19 -0.06 -25.99
CA GLU A 29 -12.02 0.71 -25.54
C GLU A 29 -12.00 2.14 -26.13
N VAL A 30 -13.15 2.81 -26.18
CA VAL A 30 -13.25 4.16 -26.74
C VAL A 30 -12.51 5.14 -25.85
N GLU A 31 -11.58 5.89 -26.43
CA GLU A 31 -10.83 6.93 -25.72
C GLU A 31 -11.62 8.23 -25.75
N LEU A 32 -12.22 8.59 -24.62
CA LEU A 32 -13.06 9.77 -24.51
C LEU A 32 -12.23 11.05 -24.42
N VAL A 33 -12.64 12.06 -25.18
CA VAL A 33 -12.10 13.42 -25.14
C VAL A 33 -13.08 14.29 -24.36
N ASN A 34 -12.57 15.32 -23.68
CA ASN A 34 -13.41 16.28 -23.00
C ASN A 34 -14.28 17.02 -24.04
N ALA A 35 -15.58 16.73 -24.06
CA ALA A 35 -16.47 17.32 -25.05
C ALA A 35 -16.56 18.85 -24.91
N PHE A 36 -16.30 19.39 -23.72
CA PHE A 36 -16.30 20.83 -23.45
C PHE A 36 -15.24 21.60 -24.24
N THR A 37 -14.07 21.01 -24.47
CA THR A 37 -13.02 21.69 -25.24
C THR A 37 -13.33 21.78 -26.74
N ILE A 38 -14.26 20.94 -27.22
CA ILE A 38 -14.66 20.86 -28.62
C ILE A 38 -15.87 21.77 -28.89
N VAL A 39 -16.84 21.77 -27.97
CA VAL A 39 -18.10 22.49 -28.12
C VAL A 39 -18.08 23.80 -27.34
N ASP A 40 -17.14 24.68 -27.66
CA ASP A 40 -16.86 25.89 -26.85
C ASP A 40 -17.84 27.06 -27.12
N LYS A 41 -18.86 26.89 -27.99
CA LYS A 41 -19.64 28.00 -28.57
C LYS A 41 -21.16 27.79 -28.76
N ILE A 42 -21.78 26.80 -28.10
CA ILE A 42 -23.24 26.58 -28.23
C ILE A 42 -23.96 27.02 -26.95
N GLU A 43 -24.94 27.90 -27.08
CA GLU A 43 -25.81 28.33 -25.96
C GLU A 43 -26.65 27.15 -25.44
N GLY A 44 -26.81 27.03 -24.12
CA GLY A 44 -27.61 25.97 -23.47
C GLY A 44 -26.85 24.69 -23.09
N ILE A 45 -25.52 24.68 -23.22
CA ILE A 45 -24.65 23.57 -22.83
C ILE A 45 -24.13 23.76 -21.40
N SER A 46 -24.18 22.70 -20.59
CA SER A 46 -23.62 22.69 -19.24
C SER A 46 -22.86 21.39 -18.94
N LYS A 47 -21.94 21.46 -17.98
CA LYS A 47 -21.25 20.27 -17.43
C LYS A 47 -22.17 19.56 -16.43
N PHE A 48 -21.93 18.27 -16.23
CA PHE A 48 -22.50 17.58 -15.07
C PHE A 48 -21.89 18.16 -13.78
N THR A 49 -22.74 18.51 -12.82
CA THR A 49 -22.33 19.08 -11.51
C THR A 49 -22.73 18.17 -10.34
N GLU A 50 -23.16 16.96 -10.64
CA GLU A 50 -23.61 16.00 -9.62
C GLU A 50 -22.42 15.47 -8.83
N LEU A 51 -22.56 15.40 -7.51
CA LEU A 51 -21.57 14.75 -6.66
C LEU A 51 -21.62 13.25 -6.91
N ASN A 52 -20.45 12.65 -7.11
CA ASN A 52 -20.33 11.22 -7.33
C ASN A 52 -20.74 10.43 -6.05
N PRO A 53 -21.86 9.69 -6.09
CA PRO A 53 -22.40 9.01 -4.92
C PRO A 53 -21.59 7.76 -4.52
N TYR A 54 -20.79 7.21 -5.44
CA TYR A 54 -20.02 5.98 -5.24
C TYR A 54 -18.69 6.23 -4.52
N LYS A 55 -18.22 7.47 -4.49
CA LYS A 55 -16.90 7.83 -3.96
C LYS A 55 -16.75 7.56 -2.47
N GLU A 56 -17.75 7.91 -1.65
CA GLU A 56 -17.71 7.68 -0.21
C GLU A 56 -17.77 6.19 0.17
N PRO A 57 -18.68 5.37 -0.40
CA PRO A 57 -18.66 3.92 -0.19
C PRO A 57 -17.30 3.28 -0.56
N ILE A 58 -16.69 3.69 -1.68
CA ILE A 58 -15.35 3.22 -2.07
C ILE A 58 -14.29 3.64 -1.04
N ASN A 59 -14.34 4.87 -0.57
CA ASN A 59 -13.42 5.36 0.46
C ASN A 59 -13.57 4.56 1.77
N ASN A 60 -14.78 4.21 2.18
CA ASN A 60 -15.03 3.40 3.37
C ASN A 60 -14.47 1.99 3.21
N ILE A 61 -14.66 1.34 2.06
CA ILE A 61 -14.03 0.04 1.76
C ILE A 61 -12.49 0.14 1.82
N ASN A 62 -11.90 1.19 1.26
CA ASN A 62 -10.46 1.41 1.32
C ASN A 62 -9.97 1.61 2.77
N ARG A 63 -10.73 2.34 3.60
CA ARG A 63 -10.41 2.48 5.03
C ARG A 63 -10.48 1.14 5.77
N ILE A 64 -11.49 0.31 5.49
CA ILE A 64 -11.61 -1.05 6.05
C ILE A 64 -10.38 -1.88 5.65
N LYS A 65 -10.01 -1.85 4.37
CA LYS A 65 -8.83 -2.54 3.83
C LYS A 65 -7.56 -2.12 4.56
N ASP A 66 -7.34 -0.83 4.78
CA ASP A 66 -6.15 -0.32 5.46
C ASP A 66 -6.16 -0.68 6.96
N MET A 67 -7.32 -0.69 7.61
CA MET A 67 -7.46 -1.07 9.03
C MET A 67 -7.20 -2.56 9.28
N LEU A 68 -7.62 -3.42 8.34
CA LEU A 68 -7.51 -4.88 8.42
C LEU A 68 -6.28 -5.46 7.69
N GLY A 69 -5.62 -4.68 6.84
CA GLY A 69 -4.43 -5.13 6.08
C GLY A 69 -4.75 -6.11 4.94
N ILE A 70 -5.97 -6.07 4.40
CA ILE A 70 -6.45 -7.00 3.36
C ILE A 70 -6.00 -6.53 1.97
N LYS A 71 -5.88 -7.47 1.02
CA LYS A 71 -5.77 -7.15 -0.41
C LYS A 71 -7.14 -7.35 -1.05
N LEU A 72 -7.69 -6.27 -1.60
CA LEU A 72 -8.91 -6.32 -2.40
C LEU A 72 -8.59 -6.72 -3.83
N ASN A 73 -9.34 -7.65 -4.38
CA ASN A 73 -9.22 -8.06 -5.77
C ASN A 73 -10.41 -7.56 -6.59
N VAL A 74 -10.12 -6.93 -7.72
CA VAL A 74 -11.16 -6.56 -8.67
C VAL A 74 -11.55 -7.81 -9.45
N LEU A 75 -12.79 -8.26 -9.28
CA LEU A 75 -13.33 -9.45 -9.93
C LEU A 75 -13.73 -9.14 -11.38
N LYS A 76 -13.52 -10.11 -12.28
CA LYS A 76 -13.76 -9.93 -13.71
C LYS A 76 -15.25 -9.89 -14.04
N GLU A 77 -16.06 -10.67 -13.34
CA GLU A 77 -17.49 -10.81 -13.64
C GLU A 77 -18.30 -9.65 -13.05
N PHE A 78 -19.35 -9.28 -13.77
CA PHE A 78 -20.30 -8.24 -13.38
C PHE A 78 -21.57 -8.94 -12.92
N ARG A 79 -21.93 -8.77 -11.65
CA ARG A 79 -23.24 -9.17 -11.12
C ARG A 79 -24.07 -7.90 -10.97
N ASP A 80 -25.03 -7.74 -11.87
CA ASP A 80 -25.92 -6.56 -11.98
C ASP A 80 -27.10 -6.62 -11.00
N ASP A 81 -27.15 -7.62 -10.10
CA ASP A 81 -28.32 -7.90 -9.25
C ASP A 81 -28.27 -7.27 -7.86
N LYS A 82 -27.26 -6.42 -7.60
CA LYS A 82 -26.91 -6.05 -6.23
C LYS A 82 -27.65 -4.82 -5.74
N GLY A 83 -28.93 -5.02 -5.39
CA GLY A 83 -29.71 -4.14 -4.52
C GLY A 83 -29.79 -2.67 -4.97
N GLU A 84 -30.40 -1.84 -4.13
CA GLU A 84 -30.33 -0.39 -4.33
C GLU A 84 -28.99 0.12 -3.78
N LEU A 85 -28.37 1.11 -4.44
CA LEU A 85 -27.09 1.70 -4.02
C LEU A 85 -27.09 2.14 -2.54
N GLU A 86 -28.25 2.58 -2.05
CA GLU A 86 -28.46 3.00 -0.66
C GLU A 86 -28.28 1.85 0.33
N GLU A 87 -28.79 0.66 0.03
CA GLU A 87 -28.62 -0.54 0.87
C GLU A 87 -27.15 -0.94 0.93
N VAL A 88 -26.50 -0.99 -0.23
CA VAL A 88 -25.07 -1.29 -0.37
C VAL A 88 -24.20 -0.31 0.42
N ALA A 89 -24.47 0.98 0.28
CA ALA A 89 -23.71 2.01 0.98
C ALA A 89 -23.88 1.90 2.50
N LYS A 90 -25.09 1.58 2.96
CA LYS A 90 -25.41 1.40 4.37
C LYS A 90 -24.69 0.18 4.96
N ASP A 91 -24.71 -0.97 4.28
CA ASP A 91 -24.02 -2.18 4.73
C ASP A 91 -22.50 -1.95 4.90
N ILE A 92 -21.89 -1.25 3.94
CA ILE A 92 -20.47 -0.87 4.00
C ILE A 92 -20.20 0.10 5.16
N GLU A 93 -21.11 1.07 5.38
CA GLU A 93 -20.98 2.04 6.46
C GLU A 93 -21.09 1.38 7.84
N GLU A 94 -22.07 0.49 8.03
CA GLU A 94 -22.23 -0.27 9.28
C GLU A 94 -20.98 -1.10 9.60
N LEU A 95 -20.47 -1.82 8.60
CA LEU A 95 -19.24 -2.61 8.74
C LEU A 95 -18.02 -1.72 9.05
N TYR A 96 -17.89 -0.58 8.38
CA TYR A 96 -16.82 0.38 8.64
C TYR A 96 -16.87 0.93 10.07
N LEU A 97 -18.05 1.32 10.55
CA LEU A 97 -18.23 1.88 11.88
C LEU A 97 -17.91 0.87 12.98
N ASP A 98 -18.34 -0.39 12.82
CA ASP A 98 -18.01 -1.45 13.77
C ASP A 98 -16.50 -1.72 13.83
N ILE A 99 -15.85 -1.93 12.67
CA ILE A 99 -14.40 -2.18 12.60
C ILE A 99 -13.61 -1.01 13.21
N LYS A 100 -14.04 0.23 12.92
CA LYS A 100 -13.43 1.43 13.48
C LYS A 100 -13.54 1.46 15.01
N ALA A 101 -14.72 1.18 15.56
CA ALA A 101 -14.93 1.17 17.01
C ALA A 101 -14.04 0.14 17.71
N LYS A 102 -13.88 -1.07 17.13
CA LYS A 102 -12.97 -2.10 17.65
C LYS A 102 -11.51 -1.69 17.54
N LYS A 103 -11.11 -1.04 16.44
CA LYS A 103 -9.73 -0.52 16.25
C LYS A 103 -9.39 0.58 17.25
N ASP A 104 -10.34 1.48 17.51
CA ASP A 104 -10.19 2.55 18.50
C ASP A 104 -10.06 1.95 19.92
N ARG A 105 -10.88 0.96 20.26
CA ARG A 105 -10.76 0.21 21.53
C ARG A 105 -9.41 -0.49 21.66
N LEU A 106 -8.92 -1.14 20.60
CA LEU A 106 -7.59 -1.74 20.57
C LEU A 106 -6.49 -0.71 20.85
N GLY A 107 -6.63 0.51 20.31
CA GLY A 107 -5.73 1.63 20.58
C GLY A 107 -5.71 2.06 22.05
N LEU A 108 -6.88 2.10 22.71
CA LEU A 108 -7.00 2.39 24.13
C LEU A 108 -6.39 1.28 24.99
N ILE A 109 -6.71 0.01 24.70
CA ILE A 109 -6.17 -1.16 25.41
C ILE A 109 -4.63 -1.15 25.37
N ASN A 110 -4.02 -0.89 24.21
CA ASN A 110 -2.56 -0.85 24.12
C ASN A 110 -1.93 0.24 25.01
N LYS A 111 -2.57 1.42 25.10
CA LYS A 111 -2.12 2.50 25.99
C LYS A 111 -2.28 2.11 27.46
N GLU A 112 -3.40 1.49 27.82
CA GLU A 112 -3.64 1.01 29.19
C GLU A 112 -2.61 -0.04 29.60
N ILE A 113 -2.31 -1.02 28.72
CA ILE A 113 -1.28 -2.03 28.94
C ILE A 113 0.10 -1.37 29.12
N GLU A 114 0.46 -0.40 28.28
CA GLU A 114 1.75 0.31 28.40
C GLU A 114 1.90 1.02 29.75
N ILE A 115 0.86 1.71 30.21
CA ILE A 115 0.85 2.37 31.52
C ILE A 115 1.01 1.34 32.64
N LYS A 116 0.24 0.24 32.61
CA LYS A 116 0.28 -0.80 33.64
C LYS A 116 1.59 -1.56 33.67
N GLU A 117 2.20 -1.85 32.51
CA GLU A 117 3.53 -2.46 32.44
C GLU A 117 4.60 -1.52 33.01
N ASN A 118 4.51 -0.21 32.74
CA ASN A 118 5.41 0.78 33.36
C ASN A 118 5.26 0.81 34.89
N LEU A 119 4.04 0.78 35.43
CA LEU A 119 3.80 0.69 36.87
C LEU A 119 4.33 -0.62 37.47
N LYS A 120 4.05 -1.75 36.81
CA LYS A 120 4.55 -3.07 37.20
C LYS A 120 6.08 -3.11 37.25
N ASN A 121 6.75 -2.53 36.26
CA ASN A 121 8.22 -2.43 36.22
C ASN A 121 8.81 -1.59 37.37
N GLN A 122 8.07 -0.58 37.86
CA GLN A 122 8.48 0.18 39.05
C GLN A 122 8.34 -0.64 40.34
N ILE A 123 7.40 -1.58 40.41
CA ILE A 123 7.12 -2.41 41.59
C ILE A 123 8.07 -3.61 41.71
N ILE A 124 8.54 -4.18 40.59
CA ILE A 124 9.42 -5.36 40.57
C ILE A 124 10.56 -5.29 41.62
N PRO A 125 11.33 -4.20 41.73
CA PRO A 125 12.47 -4.18 42.65
C PRO A 125 12.08 -4.03 44.12
N ILE A 126 10.84 -3.63 44.42
CA ILE A 126 10.29 -3.46 45.78
C ILE A 126 9.30 -4.56 46.15
N LYS A 127 9.10 -5.56 45.28
CA LYS A 127 8.11 -6.64 45.45
C LYS A 127 8.22 -7.38 46.79
N ASN A 128 9.44 -7.52 47.32
CA ASN A 128 9.70 -8.27 48.56
C ASN A 128 9.48 -7.46 49.84
N ILE A 129 9.13 -6.18 49.73
CA ILE A 129 8.90 -5.31 50.88
C ILE A 129 7.50 -5.59 51.44
N GLN A 130 7.44 -5.90 52.73
CA GLN A 130 6.18 -6.15 53.47
C GLN A 130 5.69 -4.87 54.17
N VAL A 131 5.65 -3.76 53.44
CA VAL A 131 5.20 -2.46 53.95
C VAL A 131 4.26 -1.87 52.91
N ASP A 132 3.19 -1.21 53.37
CA ASP A 132 2.31 -0.46 52.50
C ASP A 132 3.08 0.70 51.86
N ILE A 133 3.00 0.82 50.53
CA ILE A 133 3.69 1.87 49.79
C ILE A 133 3.28 3.27 50.27
N GLN A 134 2.04 3.43 50.72
CA GLN A 134 1.51 4.71 51.19
C GLN A 134 2.22 5.21 52.46
N GLU A 135 2.61 4.30 53.35
CA GLU A 135 3.34 4.66 54.57
C GLU A 135 4.68 5.33 54.28
N PHE A 136 5.29 5.06 53.11
CA PHE A 136 6.53 5.72 52.73
C PHE A 136 6.36 7.20 52.36
N PHE A 137 5.16 7.62 51.95
CA PHE A 137 4.89 9.00 51.56
C PHE A 137 4.52 9.91 52.74
N ASP A 138 4.10 9.34 53.87
CA ASP A 138 3.55 10.05 55.03
C ASP A 138 4.57 10.38 56.14
N PHE A 139 5.87 10.49 55.82
CA PHE A 139 6.87 10.90 56.81
C PHE A 139 6.97 12.42 57.01
N ASP A 140 6.76 12.88 58.24
CA ASP A 140 6.92 14.30 58.64
C ASP A 140 8.38 14.77 58.66
N TYR A 141 9.28 13.98 59.23
CA TYR A 141 10.67 14.36 59.49
C TYR A 141 11.69 13.70 58.56
N LEU A 142 11.30 12.58 57.94
CA LEU A 142 12.13 11.82 57.02
C LEU A 142 11.68 12.04 55.57
N LYS A 143 12.60 11.79 54.64
CA LYS A 143 12.29 11.58 53.23
C LYS A 143 12.97 10.31 52.76
N PHE A 144 12.27 9.54 51.93
CA PHE A 144 12.84 8.37 51.28
C PHE A 144 13.15 8.63 49.80
N ARG A 145 14.03 7.80 49.28
CA ARG A 145 14.35 7.68 47.86
C ARG A 145 14.49 6.21 47.51
N PHE A 146 13.97 5.85 46.34
CA PHE A 146 14.10 4.53 45.76
C PHE A 146 14.83 4.63 44.41
N GLY A 147 15.64 3.64 44.08
CA GLY A 147 16.41 3.62 42.86
C GLY A 147 17.47 2.54 42.84
N SER A 148 18.37 2.63 41.85
CA SER A 148 19.45 1.67 41.65
C SER A 148 20.82 2.33 41.58
N MET A 149 21.87 1.56 41.89
CA MET A 149 23.25 1.98 41.71
C MET A 149 24.18 0.79 41.44
N PRO A 150 25.39 1.01 40.91
CA PRO A 150 26.37 -0.05 40.71
C PRO A 150 26.81 -0.71 42.03
N ILE A 151 27.01 -2.03 42.02
CA ILE A 151 27.44 -2.81 43.20
C ILE A 151 28.73 -2.25 43.83
N SER A 152 29.69 -1.82 43.00
CA SER A 152 30.98 -1.25 43.45
C SER A 152 30.85 0.05 44.24
N GLN A 153 29.74 0.78 44.08
CA GLN A 153 29.46 2.00 44.84
C GLN A 153 28.66 1.69 46.11
N PHE A 154 27.79 0.67 46.07
CA PHE A 154 27.01 0.24 47.23
C PHE A 154 27.89 -0.16 48.42
N GLU A 155 29.01 -0.86 48.19
CA GLU A 155 29.94 -1.26 49.25
C GLU A 155 30.54 -0.06 50.01
N LYS A 156 30.56 1.14 49.41
CA LYS A 156 31.08 2.36 50.03
C LYS A 156 30.06 3.07 50.92
N ILE A 157 28.77 2.73 50.83
CA ILE A 157 27.67 3.37 51.58
C ILE A 157 27.82 3.16 53.08
N ALA A 158 28.33 2.01 53.52
CA ALA A 158 28.49 1.67 54.94
C ALA A 158 29.33 2.69 55.74
N VAL A 159 30.23 3.42 55.05
CA VAL A 159 31.03 4.49 55.66
C VAL A 159 30.17 5.72 55.97
N TYR A 160 29.24 6.05 55.07
CA TYR A 160 28.41 7.26 55.14
C TYR A 160 27.15 7.08 55.98
N GLU A 161 26.68 5.85 56.22
CA GLU A 161 25.48 5.58 57.02
C GLU A 161 25.52 6.23 58.40
N LYS A 162 26.67 6.11 59.08
CA LYS A 162 26.85 6.64 60.45
C LYS A 162 27.12 8.13 60.49
N GLU A 163 27.86 8.68 59.53
CA GLU A 163 28.19 10.12 59.50
C GLU A 163 26.98 10.98 59.13
N MET A 164 26.11 10.49 58.26
CA MET A 164 25.01 11.27 57.71
C MET A 164 23.62 10.89 58.24
N GLU A 165 23.54 10.01 59.24
CA GLU A 165 22.28 9.54 59.85
C GLU A 165 21.32 8.97 58.79
N LEU A 166 21.86 8.11 57.93
CA LEU A 166 21.15 7.47 56.83
C LEU A 166 20.70 6.07 57.23
N ILE A 167 19.49 5.69 56.81
CA ILE A 167 19.02 4.30 56.88
C ILE A 167 18.96 3.80 55.44
N VAL A 168 19.76 2.79 55.09
CA VAL A 168 19.74 2.18 53.75
C VAL A 168 19.22 0.75 53.83
N TYR A 169 18.31 0.42 52.92
CA TYR A 169 17.70 -0.90 52.81
C TYR A 169 17.88 -1.42 51.38
N GLU A 170 18.62 -2.52 51.23
CA GLU A 170 18.74 -3.23 49.96
C GLU A 170 17.44 -3.98 49.66
N THR A 171 16.81 -3.69 48.53
CA THR A 171 15.53 -4.31 48.15
C THR A 171 15.75 -5.52 47.24
N SER A 172 16.65 -5.39 46.26
CA SER A 172 17.01 -6.47 45.34
C SER A 172 18.36 -6.23 44.67
N ARG A 173 18.96 -7.30 44.15
CA ARG A 173 20.26 -7.26 43.46
C ARG A 173 20.18 -7.94 42.11
N THR A 174 20.78 -7.31 41.10
CA THR A 174 21.02 -7.89 39.77
C THR A 174 22.53 -8.11 39.58
N LYS A 175 22.98 -8.60 38.41
CA LYS A 175 24.41 -8.85 38.15
C LYS A 175 25.28 -7.59 38.27
N ASP A 176 24.75 -6.43 37.89
CA ASP A 176 25.51 -5.18 37.81
C ASP A 176 25.00 -4.08 38.77
N LEU A 177 23.71 -4.12 39.13
CA LEU A 177 23.05 -3.08 39.91
C LEU A 177 22.43 -3.62 41.22
N VAL A 178 22.49 -2.81 42.26
CA VAL A 178 21.75 -2.96 43.52
C VAL A 178 20.58 -1.97 43.51
N TYR A 179 19.38 -2.46 43.78
CA TYR A 179 18.22 -1.64 44.07
C TYR A 179 18.11 -1.45 45.57
N LEU A 180 17.93 -0.19 45.97
CA LEU A 180 17.93 0.18 47.38
C LEU A 180 16.96 1.33 47.65
N MET A 181 16.49 1.36 48.88
CA MET A 181 15.79 2.49 49.48
C MET A 181 16.70 3.13 50.51
N TYR A 182 16.76 4.46 50.54
CA TYR A 182 17.42 5.16 51.63
C TYR A 182 16.50 6.24 52.22
N PHE A 183 16.54 6.34 53.54
CA PHE A 183 15.80 7.30 54.34
C PHE A 183 16.77 8.33 54.92
N MET A 184 16.38 9.60 54.83
CA MET A 184 17.19 10.73 55.26
C MET A 184 16.37 11.75 56.05
N PRO A 185 16.98 12.49 57.00
CA PRO A 185 16.37 13.68 57.58
C PRO A 185 16.05 14.74 56.52
N ARG A 186 14.88 15.38 56.62
CA ARG A 186 14.49 16.46 55.67
C ARG A 186 15.49 17.62 55.63
N SER A 187 16.18 17.91 56.74
CA SER A 187 17.19 18.97 56.85
C SER A 187 18.44 18.72 56.00
N LYS A 188 18.84 17.45 55.81
CA LYS A 188 20.08 17.06 55.10
C LYS A 188 19.85 16.62 53.65
N ARG A 189 18.62 16.76 53.13
CA ARG A 189 18.21 16.29 51.80
C ARG A 189 19.18 16.67 50.68
N ASN A 190 19.57 17.95 50.61
CA ASN A 190 20.36 18.46 49.49
C ASN A 190 21.79 17.91 49.47
N GLU A 191 22.35 17.64 50.63
CA GLU A 191 23.71 17.08 50.77
C GLU A 191 23.72 15.60 50.39
N ILE A 192 22.74 14.85 50.90
CA ILE A 192 22.59 13.42 50.65
C ILE A 192 22.20 13.15 49.20
N ASP A 193 21.23 13.86 48.62
CA ASP A 193 20.82 13.69 47.20
C ASP A 193 22.05 13.93 46.27
N LYS A 194 22.96 14.86 46.60
CA LYS A 194 24.22 15.10 45.85
C LYS A 194 25.25 13.97 46.01
N LEU A 195 25.41 13.47 47.23
CA LEU A 195 26.29 12.34 47.52
C LEU A 195 25.86 11.10 46.71
N PHE A 196 24.57 10.75 46.76
CA PHE A 196 24.03 9.63 45.99
C PHE A 196 24.16 9.85 44.47
N ALA A 197 23.96 11.08 43.97
CA ALA A 197 24.20 11.40 42.57
C ALA A 197 25.67 11.18 42.16
N SER A 198 26.65 11.52 43.02
CA SER A 198 28.08 11.26 42.78
C SER A 198 28.43 9.77 42.77
N MET A 199 27.63 8.94 43.44
CA MET A 199 27.75 7.48 43.47
C MET A 199 26.98 6.79 42.33
N HIS A 200 26.57 7.54 41.29
CA HIS A 200 25.80 7.03 40.15
C HIS A 200 24.45 6.40 40.54
N PHE A 201 23.78 6.95 41.56
CA PHE A 201 22.43 6.55 41.90
C PHE A 201 21.42 7.04 40.85
N SER A 202 20.69 6.11 40.24
CA SER A 202 19.57 6.38 39.35
C SER A 202 18.27 6.29 40.13
N ARG A 203 17.59 7.43 40.29
CA ARG A 203 16.33 7.50 41.05
C ARG A 203 15.17 6.94 40.24
N ILE A 204 14.42 6.02 40.83
CA ILE A 204 13.14 5.53 40.33
C ILE A 204 12.04 6.20 41.15
N ARG A 205 11.11 6.87 40.49
CA ARG A 205 9.93 7.43 41.17
C ARG A 205 8.86 6.36 41.19
N ILE A 206 8.41 6.02 42.39
CA ILE A 206 7.21 5.20 42.61
C ILE A 206 6.04 6.15 42.43
N SER A 207 5.08 5.79 41.58
CA SER A 207 3.84 6.56 41.42
C SER A 207 2.96 6.41 42.67
N ASP A 208 2.22 7.47 43.02
CA ASP A 208 1.23 7.45 44.11
C ASP A 208 0.00 6.59 43.75
N ASP A 209 -0.11 6.16 42.49
CA ASP A 209 -1.18 5.29 41.99
C ASP A 209 -1.09 3.84 42.53
N ILE A 210 0.03 3.48 43.16
CA ILE A 210 0.25 2.13 43.70
C ILE A 210 -0.19 2.11 45.16
N ILE A 211 -1.24 1.35 45.45
CA ILE A 211 -1.89 1.28 46.76
C ILE A 211 -1.65 -0.09 47.39
N GLY A 212 -1.33 -0.11 48.68
CA GLY A 212 -1.16 -1.35 49.45
C GLY A 212 0.22 -1.97 49.32
N TYR A 213 0.28 -3.28 49.53
CA TYR A 213 1.53 -4.03 49.52
C TYR A 213 2.05 -4.21 48.08
N PRO A 214 3.36 -4.02 47.84
CA PRO A 214 3.97 -4.20 46.52
C PRO A 214 3.66 -5.55 45.85
N ALA A 215 3.60 -6.64 46.64
CA ALA A 215 3.30 -7.96 46.13
C ALA A 215 1.86 -8.06 45.60
N ASP A 216 0.88 -7.57 46.36
CA ASP A 216 -0.53 -7.59 45.99
C ASP A 216 -0.80 -6.67 44.79
N ALA A 217 -0.23 -5.47 44.80
CA ALA A 217 -0.33 -4.53 43.69
C ALA A 217 0.30 -5.09 42.40
N PHE A 218 1.41 -5.82 42.51
CA PHE A 218 2.02 -6.51 41.36
C PHE A 218 1.09 -7.57 40.78
N ASP A 219 0.50 -8.41 41.64
CA ASP A 219 -0.38 -9.48 41.19
C ASP A 219 -1.69 -8.92 40.60
N GLN A 220 -2.25 -7.85 41.18
CA GLN A 220 -3.39 -7.12 40.62
C GLN A 220 -3.08 -6.55 39.22
N LEU A 221 -1.98 -5.79 39.08
CA LEU A 221 -1.58 -5.23 37.79
C LEU A 221 -1.33 -6.33 36.75
N LYS A 222 -0.77 -7.47 37.18
CA LYS A 222 -0.57 -8.62 36.29
C LYS A 222 -1.90 -9.18 35.81
N THR A 223 -2.86 -9.42 36.70
CA THR A 223 -4.20 -9.90 36.32
C THR A 223 -4.88 -8.92 35.37
N GLU A 224 -4.84 -7.62 35.65
CA GLU A 224 -5.43 -6.61 34.78
C GLU A 224 -4.78 -6.55 33.39
N ILE A 225 -3.46 -6.72 33.31
CA ILE A 225 -2.73 -6.81 32.03
C ILE A 225 -3.14 -8.08 31.28
N ASP A 226 -3.28 -9.21 31.99
CA ASP A 226 -3.69 -10.49 31.40
C ASP A 226 -5.14 -10.39 30.85
N ASP A 227 -6.06 -9.75 31.58
CA ASP A 227 -7.43 -9.50 31.16
C ASP A 227 -7.51 -8.59 29.92
N LEU A 228 -6.73 -7.50 29.90
CA LEU A 228 -6.63 -6.60 28.74
C LEU A 228 -6.04 -7.31 27.52
N ASN A 229 -5.05 -8.18 27.71
CA ASN A 229 -4.48 -9.01 26.64
C ASN A 229 -5.50 -10.04 26.12
N TYR A 230 -6.35 -10.59 26.99
CA TYR A 230 -7.44 -11.47 26.59
C TYR A 230 -8.49 -10.71 25.76
N GLU A 231 -8.92 -9.52 26.18
CA GLU A 231 -9.83 -8.66 25.40
C GLU A 231 -9.23 -8.32 24.02
N LYS A 232 -7.94 -7.96 23.98
CA LYS A 232 -7.19 -7.74 22.74
C LYS A 232 -7.21 -8.95 21.82
N LYS A 233 -7.03 -10.16 22.36
CA LYS A 233 -7.08 -11.41 21.59
C LYS A 233 -8.45 -11.63 20.96
N LEU A 234 -9.54 -11.42 21.71
CA LEU A 234 -10.91 -11.56 21.20
C LEU A 234 -11.18 -10.60 20.04
N ILE A 235 -10.68 -9.36 20.12
CA ILE A 235 -10.80 -8.38 19.02
C ILE A 235 -10.06 -8.85 17.76
N PHE A 236 -8.88 -9.47 17.91
CA PHE A 236 -8.15 -10.02 16.76
C PHE A 236 -8.88 -11.22 16.13
N GLU A 237 -9.39 -12.13 16.95
CA GLU A 237 -10.20 -13.28 16.47
C GLU A 237 -11.44 -12.80 15.71
N TYR A 238 -12.12 -11.76 16.22
CA TYR A 238 -13.24 -11.12 15.54
C TYR A 238 -12.87 -10.56 14.17
N PHE A 239 -11.72 -9.89 14.05
CA PHE A 239 -11.24 -9.40 12.75
C PHE A 239 -10.93 -10.55 11.79
N GLU A 240 -10.31 -11.64 12.25
CA GLU A 240 -10.07 -12.81 11.39
C GLU A 240 -11.36 -13.45 10.89
N GLU A 241 -12.39 -13.51 11.74
CA GLU A 241 -13.72 -14.03 11.39
C GLU A 241 -14.40 -13.13 10.35
N ILE A 242 -14.45 -11.81 10.58
CA ILE A 242 -14.98 -10.85 9.59
C ILE A 242 -14.28 -10.96 8.25
N ILE A 243 -12.94 -11.07 8.25
CA ILE A 243 -12.17 -11.19 7.01
C ILE A 243 -12.60 -12.45 6.28
N LYS A 244 -12.68 -13.59 6.97
CA LYS A 244 -13.02 -14.86 6.36
C LYS A 244 -14.44 -14.88 5.80
N GLU A 245 -15.40 -14.28 6.51
CA GLU A 245 -16.81 -14.27 6.10
C GLU A 245 -17.09 -13.24 5.00
N ASN A 246 -16.48 -12.06 5.09
CA ASN A 246 -16.85 -10.92 4.24
C ASN A 246 -15.86 -10.63 3.11
N GLN A 247 -14.73 -11.33 2.99
CA GLN A 247 -13.73 -11.01 1.96
C GLN A 247 -14.29 -11.14 0.53
N GLU A 248 -14.99 -12.23 0.22
CA GLU A 248 -15.60 -12.39 -1.11
C GLU A 248 -16.65 -11.31 -1.36
N HIS A 249 -17.47 -11.02 -0.36
CA HIS A 249 -18.50 -9.99 -0.45
C HIS A 249 -17.89 -8.59 -0.66
N LEU A 250 -16.85 -8.23 0.09
CA LEU A 250 -16.14 -6.95 -0.04
C LEU A 250 -15.46 -6.79 -1.40
N ASP A 251 -14.80 -7.83 -1.91
CA ASP A 251 -14.18 -7.82 -3.26
C ASP A 251 -15.22 -7.57 -4.35
N ASP A 252 -16.37 -8.22 -4.22
CA ASP A 252 -17.53 -8.06 -5.06
C ASP A 252 -18.11 -6.63 -5.02
N MET A 253 -18.37 -6.10 -3.81
CA MET A 253 -18.94 -4.76 -3.63
C MET A 253 -17.98 -3.68 -4.10
N TYR A 254 -16.69 -3.84 -3.81
CA TYR A 254 -15.64 -2.96 -4.30
C TYR A 254 -15.56 -2.95 -5.83
N THR A 255 -15.66 -4.13 -6.46
CA THR A 255 -15.69 -4.26 -7.91
C THR A 255 -16.90 -3.56 -8.52
N TYR A 256 -18.09 -3.77 -7.94
CA TYR A 256 -19.34 -3.14 -8.37
C TYR A 256 -19.26 -1.61 -8.29
N LEU A 257 -18.90 -1.08 -7.12
CA LEU A 257 -18.79 0.37 -6.91
C LEU A 257 -17.70 0.99 -7.78
N THR A 258 -16.55 0.33 -7.95
CA THR A 258 -15.47 0.84 -8.81
C THR A 258 -15.93 0.93 -10.27
N LYS A 259 -16.68 -0.07 -10.76
CA LYS A 259 -17.24 -0.04 -12.12
C LYS A 259 -18.24 1.10 -12.26
N LEU A 260 -19.18 1.26 -11.32
CA LEU A 260 -20.14 2.37 -11.35
C LEU A 260 -19.48 3.75 -11.23
N ASN A 261 -18.45 3.86 -10.39
CA ASN A 261 -17.64 5.07 -10.28
C ASN A 261 -16.94 5.42 -11.60
N ASN A 262 -16.39 4.42 -12.30
CA ASN A 262 -15.78 4.64 -13.61
C ASN A 262 -16.81 5.08 -14.65
N VAL A 263 -18.00 4.48 -14.65
CA VAL A 263 -19.12 4.91 -15.50
C VAL A 263 -19.54 6.35 -15.17
N PHE A 264 -19.63 6.69 -13.89
CA PHE A 264 -19.99 8.04 -13.45
C PHE A 264 -18.93 9.07 -13.87
N ASN A 265 -17.64 8.74 -13.75
CA ASN A 265 -16.54 9.66 -14.14
C ASN A 265 -16.55 9.98 -15.64
N VAL A 266 -17.19 9.17 -16.49
CA VAL A 266 -17.41 9.52 -17.90
C VAL A 266 -18.24 10.82 -18.04
N ARG A 267 -19.11 11.11 -17.07
CA ARG A 267 -19.91 12.36 -17.03
C ARG A 267 -19.04 13.61 -16.91
N ASP A 268 -17.84 13.52 -16.33
CA ASP A 268 -16.91 14.65 -16.23
C ASP A 268 -16.35 15.07 -17.61
N LEU A 269 -16.30 14.11 -18.56
CA LEU A 269 -15.89 14.32 -19.94
C LEU A 269 -17.07 14.64 -20.86
N ALA A 270 -18.30 14.37 -20.42
CA ALA A 270 -19.53 14.60 -21.15
C ALA A 270 -20.08 16.02 -20.96
N ILE A 271 -20.84 16.48 -21.94
CA ILE A 271 -21.69 17.66 -21.83
C ILE A 271 -23.15 17.22 -21.74
N LYS A 272 -23.99 18.04 -21.11
CA LYS A 272 -25.44 17.93 -21.20
C LYS A 272 -26.12 19.20 -21.68
N THR A 273 -27.27 18.98 -22.32
CA THR A 273 -28.36 19.94 -22.51
C THR A 273 -29.49 19.62 -21.52
N ASP A 274 -30.69 20.18 -21.69
CA ASP A 274 -31.83 19.87 -20.81
C ASP A 274 -32.31 18.41 -20.92
N GLU A 275 -32.19 17.79 -22.11
CA GLU A 275 -32.73 16.45 -22.37
C GLU A 275 -31.69 15.44 -22.90
N ALA A 276 -30.59 15.90 -23.49
CA ALA A 276 -29.60 15.06 -24.15
C ALA A 276 -28.18 15.25 -23.61
N PHE A 277 -27.41 14.17 -23.57
CA PHE A 277 -25.97 14.18 -23.35
C PHE A 277 -25.22 14.22 -24.68
N TYR A 278 -24.00 14.74 -24.65
CA TYR A 278 -23.07 14.76 -25.76
C TYR A 278 -21.70 14.22 -25.29
N LEU A 279 -21.19 13.23 -26.00
CA LEU A 279 -19.93 12.54 -25.73
C LEU A 279 -19.07 12.52 -27.00
N THR A 280 -17.76 12.67 -26.83
CA THR A 280 -16.81 12.68 -27.94
C THR A 280 -15.64 11.77 -27.64
N GLY A 281 -15.11 11.07 -28.63
CA GLY A 281 -13.96 10.20 -28.43
C GLY A 281 -13.40 9.59 -29.70
N TRP A 282 -12.32 8.84 -29.53
CA TRP A 282 -11.64 8.12 -30.58
C TRP A 282 -11.90 6.62 -30.45
N ILE A 283 -12.18 5.98 -31.59
CA ILE A 283 -12.33 4.53 -31.71
C ILE A 283 -11.45 4.02 -32.85
N GLU A 284 -10.91 2.81 -32.73
CA GLU A 284 -10.21 2.18 -33.84
C GLU A 284 -11.16 2.00 -35.04
N THR A 285 -10.71 2.39 -36.23
CA THR A 285 -11.50 2.29 -37.46
C THR A 285 -11.97 0.85 -37.75
N MET A 286 -11.22 -0.16 -37.27
CA MET A 286 -11.59 -1.57 -37.43
C MET A 286 -12.88 -1.94 -36.67
N TYR A 287 -13.12 -1.32 -35.51
CA TYR A 287 -14.31 -1.60 -34.69
C TYR A 287 -15.51 -0.73 -35.04
N LEU A 288 -15.30 0.33 -35.81
CA LEU A 288 -16.31 1.33 -36.15
C LEU A 288 -17.57 0.72 -36.80
N GLU A 289 -17.43 -0.27 -37.68
CA GLU A 289 -18.58 -0.92 -38.32
C GLU A 289 -19.39 -1.81 -37.37
N ASN A 290 -18.73 -2.46 -36.41
CA ASN A 290 -19.42 -3.23 -35.37
C ASN A 290 -20.09 -2.29 -34.36
N PHE A 291 -19.40 -1.22 -33.99
CA PHE A 291 -19.91 -0.17 -33.12
C PHE A 291 -21.18 0.48 -33.68
N LYS A 292 -21.20 0.81 -34.99
CA LYS A 292 -22.40 1.29 -35.69
C LYS A 292 -23.58 0.30 -35.63
N LYS A 293 -23.31 -0.99 -35.81
CA LYS A 293 -24.38 -2.00 -35.72
C LYS A 293 -24.94 -2.11 -34.31
N ASP A 294 -24.10 -1.98 -33.30
CA ASP A 294 -24.54 -2.09 -31.91
C ASP A 294 -25.23 -0.82 -31.40
N ILE A 295 -24.80 0.38 -31.82
CA ILE A 295 -25.44 1.63 -31.41
C ILE A 295 -26.86 1.74 -31.93
N THR A 296 -27.14 1.23 -33.14
CA THR A 296 -28.51 1.21 -33.71
C THR A 296 -29.48 0.33 -32.93
N LYS A 297 -28.99 -0.58 -32.06
CA LYS A 297 -29.83 -1.38 -31.17
C LYS A 297 -30.28 -0.61 -29.93
N ILE A 298 -29.60 0.49 -29.60
CA ILE A 298 -29.94 1.34 -28.46
C ILE A 298 -30.86 2.45 -28.97
N GLU A 299 -32.15 2.34 -28.67
CA GLU A 299 -33.12 3.34 -29.09
C GLU A 299 -32.74 4.74 -28.60
N SER A 300 -32.89 5.74 -29.47
CA SER A 300 -32.71 7.18 -29.18
C SER A 300 -31.26 7.65 -28.97
N VAL A 301 -30.24 6.85 -29.31
CA VAL A 301 -28.84 7.32 -29.38
C VAL A 301 -28.44 7.50 -30.84
N ALA A 302 -27.92 8.69 -31.18
CA ALA A 302 -27.44 9.01 -32.51
C ALA A 302 -25.91 9.14 -32.51
N LEU A 303 -25.29 8.50 -33.50
CA LEU A 303 -23.88 8.65 -33.82
C LEU A 303 -23.73 9.70 -34.91
N ILE A 304 -22.98 10.75 -34.62
CA ILE A 304 -22.58 11.76 -35.59
C ILE A 304 -21.09 11.53 -35.84
N MET A 305 -20.73 11.23 -37.09
CA MET A 305 -19.34 11.13 -37.49
C MET A 305 -18.94 12.45 -38.14
N GLU A 306 -17.79 12.97 -37.75
CA GLU A 306 -17.13 14.05 -38.47
C GLU A 306 -16.08 13.45 -39.41
N ASP A 307 -16.03 13.96 -40.65
CA ASP A 307 -15.05 13.53 -41.64
C ASP A 307 -13.63 14.01 -41.27
N GLU A 308 -12.60 13.37 -41.85
CA GLU A 308 -11.17 13.58 -41.55
C GLU A 308 -10.65 15.03 -41.76
N ASP A 309 -11.47 15.95 -42.25
CA ASP A 309 -11.09 17.35 -42.47
C ASP A 309 -11.58 18.31 -41.36
N GLY A 310 -12.34 17.81 -40.36
CA GLY A 310 -12.98 18.60 -39.30
C GLY A 310 -12.22 18.69 -37.96
N PHE A 311 -11.02 18.10 -37.86
CA PHE A 311 -10.39 17.76 -36.56
C PHE A 311 -10.05 18.92 -35.62
N GLY A 312 -10.05 20.18 -36.06
CA GLY A 312 -9.40 21.24 -35.29
C GLY A 312 -7.94 20.87 -34.95
N ASP A 313 -7.39 21.47 -33.88
CA ASP A 313 -6.02 21.18 -33.40
C ASP A 313 -5.90 19.87 -32.58
N LEU A 314 -6.89 18.96 -32.63
CA LEU A 314 -6.90 17.74 -31.80
C LEU A 314 -6.20 16.58 -32.50
N GLU A 315 -5.03 16.20 -31.98
CA GLU A 315 -4.29 15.05 -32.48
C GLU A 315 -4.92 13.72 -32.00
N PRO A 316 -5.16 12.75 -32.91
CA PRO A 316 -5.63 11.43 -32.55
C PRO A 316 -4.62 10.67 -31.67
N PRO A 317 -5.10 9.81 -30.75
CA PRO A 317 -4.22 8.99 -29.93
C PRO A 317 -3.49 7.93 -30.75
N THR A 318 -2.19 7.74 -30.45
CA THR A 318 -1.36 6.74 -31.12
C THR A 318 -1.48 5.37 -30.44
N LYS A 319 -2.18 4.43 -31.08
CA LYS A 319 -2.17 3.00 -30.68
C LYS A 319 -1.23 2.19 -31.55
N LEU A 320 -0.23 1.56 -30.93
CA LEU A 320 0.74 0.71 -31.61
C LEU A 320 0.20 -0.72 -31.74
N LYS A 321 0.14 -1.24 -32.98
CA LYS A 321 -0.14 -2.64 -33.27
C LYS A 321 1.13 -3.30 -33.80
N ASN A 322 1.85 -4.00 -32.93
CA ASN A 322 2.95 -4.85 -33.34
C ASN A 322 2.67 -6.35 -33.18
N PRO A 323 3.31 -7.20 -34.00
CA PRO A 323 3.19 -8.65 -33.86
C PRO A 323 3.62 -9.10 -32.46
N LYS A 324 3.09 -10.23 -31.98
CA LYS A 324 3.41 -10.78 -30.64
C LYS A 324 4.92 -10.92 -30.38
N PHE A 325 5.71 -11.14 -31.43
CA PHE A 325 7.18 -11.23 -31.37
C PHE A 325 7.85 -9.88 -31.06
N PHE A 326 7.34 -8.78 -31.63
CA PHE A 326 7.92 -7.44 -31.48
C PHE A 326 7.27 -6.61 -30.37
N LYS A 327 6.08 -7.01 -29.89
CA LYS A 327 5.34 -6.35 -28.82
C LYS A 327 6.18 -6.01 -27.56
N PRO A 328 7.10 -6.87 -27.08
CA PRO A 328 7.94 -6.52 -25.94
C PRO A 328 8.78 -5.25 -26.14
N PHE A 329 9.18 -4.96 -27.39
CA PHE A 329 10.03 -3.82 -27.73
C PHE A 329 9.24 -2.50 -27.79
N GLU A 330 7.91 -2.53 -27.78
CA GLU A 330 7.07 -1.32 -27.67
C GLU A 330 7.40 -0.56 -26.38
N THR A 331 7.65 -1.28 -25.27
CA THR A 331 8.05 -0.66 -24.00
C THR A 331 9.34 0.14 -24.14
N LEU A 332 10.30 -0.33 -24.94
CA LEU A 332 11.55 0.40 -25.17
C LEU A 332 11.31 1.68 -25.96
N VAL A 333 10.46 1.62 -27.00
CA VAL A 333 10.11 2.82 -27.78
C VAL A 333 9.36 3.83 -26.91
N ASN A 334 8.37 3.37 -26.15
CA ASN A 334 7.57 4.21 -25.26
C ASN A 334 8.41 4.93 -24.17
N MET A 335 9.57 4.38 -23.77
CA MET A 335 10.49 5.06 -22.85
C MET A 335 11.18 6.29 -23.48
N TYR A 336 11.39 6.29 -24.79
CA TYR A 336 11.97 7.42 -25.51
C TYR A 336 10.92 8.44 -25.96
N GLY A 337 9.69 7.98 -26.18
CA GLY A 337 8.55 8.80 -26.56
C GLY A 337 7.57 8.00 -27.41
N ILE A 338 6.28 8.31 -27.29
CA ILE A 338 5.25 7.74 -28.15
C ILE A 338 5.34 8.44 -29.51
N PRO A 339 5.41 7.69 -30.64
CA PRO A 339 5.47 8.31 -31.96
C PRO A 339 4.19 9.11 -32.24
N THR A 340 4.33 10.19 -33.03
CA THR A 340 3.18 11.00 -33.43
C THR A 340 2.28 10.18 -34.34
N TYR A 341 0.98 10.43 -34.29
CA TYR A 341 0.03 9.74 -35.17
C TYR A 341 0.36 10.02 -36.65
N GLY A 342 0.43 8.95 -37.46
CA GLY A 342 0.82 9.02 -38.88
C GLY A 342 2.31 8.84 -39.15
N GLU A 343 3.16 8.80 -38.13
CA GLU A 343 4.58 8.48 -38.29
C GLU A 343 4.83 6.98 -38.49
N ILE A 344 6.02 6.66 -38.99
CA ILE A 344 6.45 5.26 -39.13
C ILE A 344 6.83 4.73 -37.74
N ASP A 345 6.11 3.71 -37.29
CA ASP A 345 6.40 2.99 -36.06
C ASP A 345 7.82 2.38 -36.08
N PRO A 346 8.76 2.86 -35.25
CA PRO A 346 10.15 2.42 -35.29
C PRO A 346 10.35 1.08 -34.54
N THR A 347 9.32 0.53 -33.88
CA THR A 347 9.44 -0.62 -32.95
C THR A 347 10.12 -1.83 -33.60
N ILE A 348 9.76 -2.17 -34.84
CA ILE A 348 10.34 -3.32 -35.54
C ILE A 348 11.82 -3.08 -35.85
N PHE A 349 12.17 -1.88 -36.32
CA PHE A 349 13.54 -1.51 -36.61
C PHE A 349 14.39 -1.51 -35.33
N VAL A 350 13.89 -0.87 -34.27
CA VAL A 350 14.53 -0.85 -32.95
C VAL A 350 14.71 -2.26 -32.42
N ALA A 351 13.71 -3.13 -32.52
CA ALA A 351 13.81 -4.52 -32.07
C ALA A 351 14.93 -5.29 -32.78
N ILE A 352 14.98 -5.21 -34.10
CA ILE A 352 16.00 -5.91 -34.90
C ILE A 352 17.41 -5.37 -34.58
N CYS A 353 17.57 -4.05 -34.58
CA CYS A 353 18.86 -3.41 -34.27
C CYS A 353 19.31 -3.71 -32.84
N TYR A 354 18.40 -3.67 -31.87
CA TYR A 354 18.70 -3.94 -30.47
C TYR A 354 19.15 -5.39 -30.24
N ILE A 355 18.41 -6.36 -30.80
CA ILE A 355 18.78 -7.78 -30.72
C ILE A 355 20.15 -8.01 -31.36
N LEU A 356 20.40 -7.43 -32.53
CA LEU A 356 21.64 -7.61 -33.29
C LEU A 356 22.84 -6.97 -32.59
N PHE A 357 22.73 -5.68 -32.21
CA PHE A 357 23.85 -4.98 -31.57
C PHE A 357 24.17 -5.53 -30.20
N PHE A 358 23.18 -5.92 -29.40
CA PHE A 358 23.46 -6.57 -28.13
C PHE A 358 24.19 -7.90 -28.35
N GLY A 359 23.74 -8.71 -29.31
CA GLY A 359 24.39 -9.99 -29.63
C GLY A 359 25.86 -9.79 -30.00
N ILE A 360 26.17 -8.80 -30.84
CA ILE A 360 27.55 -8.43 -31.23
C ILE A 360 28.37 -7.94 -30.03
N MET A 361 27.80 -7.09 -29.18
CA MET A 361 28.51 -6.50 -28.04
C MET A 361 28.78 -7.51 -26.92
N PHE A 362 27.84 -8.43 -26.68
CA PHE A 362 27.90 -9.34 -25.54
C PHE A 362 28.51 -10.70 -25.90
N GLY A 363 28.17 -11.26 -27.07
CA GLY A 363 28.97 -12.27 -27.76
C GLY A 363 29.48 -13.48 -26.95
N ASP A 364 28.66 -14.08 -26.07
CA ASP A 364 29.07 -15.21 -25.22
C ASP A 364 27.96 -16.26 -25.11
N VAL A 365 28.31 -17.53 -25.36
CA VAL A 365 27.36 -18.67 -25.31
C VAL A 365 26.89 -18.98 -23.90
N GLY A 366 27.79 -19.00 -22.93
CA GLY A 366 27.50 -19.38 -21.55
C GLY A 366 26.63 -18.32 -20.85
N GLN A 367 27.07 -17.07 -20.92
CA GLN A 367 26.35 -15.97 -20.31
C GLN A 367 25.02 -15.68 -21.04
N GLY A 368 24.99 -15.79 -22.38
CA GLY A 368 23.76 -15.66 -23.17
C GLY A 368 22.71 -16.71 -22.80
N LEU A 369 23.13 -17.95 -22.53
CA LEU A 369 22.25 -19.03 -22.08
C LEU A 369 21.67 -18.77 -20.68
N VAL A 370 22.47 -18.26 -19.74
CA VAL A 370 21.98 -17.86 -18.41
C VAL A 370 20.93 -16.76 -18.53
N ILE A 371 21.20 -15.72 -19.33
CA ILE A 371 20.26 -14.60 -19.54
C ILE A 371 18.95 -15.10 -20.16
N ALA A 372 19.02 -15.97 -21.18
CA ALA A 372 17.83 -16.52 -21.82
C ALA A 372 16.98 -17.36 -20.86
N LEU A 373 17.60 -18.26 -20.09
CA LEU A 373 16.90 -19.12 -19.13
C LEU A 373 16.30 -18.33 -17.96
N LEU A 374 17.04 -17.36 -17.42
CA LEU A 374 16.57 -16.52 -16.32
C LEU A 374 15.37 -15.66 -16.77
N SER A 375 15.46 -15.06 -17.96
CA SER A 375 14.38 -14.28 -18.55
C SER A 375 13.14 -15.13 -18.78
N PHE A 376 13.30 -16.36 -19.28
CA PHE A 376 12.19 -17.29 -19.47
C PHE A 376 11.52 -17.69 -18.14
N TYR A 377 12.32 -17.96 -17.10
CA TYR A 377 11.82 -18.28 -15.77
C TYR A 377 10.98 -17.14 -15.17
N ILE A 378 11.49 -15.90 -15.25
CA ILE A 378 10.79 -14.71 -14.76
C ILE A 378 9.52 -14.47 -15.57
N TYR A 379 9.55 -14.65 -16.90
CA TYR A 379 8.37 -14.53 -17.76
C TYR A 379 7.27 -15.51 -17.33
N LYS A 380 7.61 -16.76 -16.99
CA LYS A 380 6.62 -17.75 -16.54
C LYS A 380 5.91 -17.34 -15.24
N ARG A 381 6.60 -16.61 -14.35
CA ARG A 381 6.04 -16.15 -13.07
C ARG A 381 5.28 -14.83 -13.18
N SER A 382 5.85 -13.85 -13.88
CA SER A 382 5.31 -12.49 -13.97
C SER A 382 4.31 -12.31 -15.11
N LYS A 383 4.35 -13.16 -16.15
CA LYS A 383 3.63 -12.98 -17.44
C LYS A 383 3.81 -11.60 -18.09
N ASN A 384 4.85 -10.87 -17.70
CA ASN A 384 5.15 -9.55 -18.26
C ASN A 384 5.92 -9.72 -19.57
N SER A 385 5.36 -9.20 -20.66
CA SER A 385 5.94 -9.30 -22.00
C SER A 385 7.32 -8.66 -22.11
N THR A 386 7.62 -7.63 -21.32
CA THR A 386 8.92 -6.91 -21.37
C THR A 386 10.10 -7.82 -21.06
N VAL A 387 9.89 -8.85 -20.22
CA VAL A 387 10.94 -9.82 -19.84
C VAL A 387 11.38 -10.68 -21.03
N LEU A 388 10.53 -10.85 -22.05
CA LEU A 388 10.87 -11.59 -23.26
C LEU A 388 12.00 -10.95 -24.06
N ILE A 389 12.25 -9.64 -23.91
CA ILE A 389 13.40 -8.96 -24.51
C ILE A 389 14.69 -9.68 -24.13
N GLY A 390 14.84 -10.05 -22.84
CA GLY A 390 16.01 -10.77 -22.35
C GLY A 390 16.18 -12.16 -22.98
N CYS A 391 15.09 -12.84 -23.32
CA CYS A 391 15.14 -14.10 -24.07
C CYS A 391 15.70 -13.90 -25.48
N TYR A 392 15.17 -12.93 -26.23
CA TYR A 392 15.60 -12.66 -27.61
C TYR A 392 17.07 -12.27 -27.68
N VAL A 393 17.46 -11.40 -26.74
CA VAL A 393 18.82 -10.89 -26.65
C VAL A 393 19.80 -11.98 -26.18
N GLY A 394 19.42 -12.82 -25.21
CA GLY A 394 20.22 -13.96 -24.79
C GLY A 394 20.44 -14.97 -25.93
N VAL A 395 19.42 -15.23 -26.75
CA VAL A 395 19.55 -16.08 -27.95
C VAL A 395 20.50 -15.46 -28.97
N ALA A 396 20.41 -14.16 -29.23
CA ALA A 396 21.35 -13.48 -30.12
C ALA A 396 22.79 -13.55 -29.60
N SER A 397 23.01 -13.34 -28.30
CA SER A 397 24.33 -13.50 -27.68
C SER A 397 24.90 -14.91 -27.80
N ILE A 398 24.06 -15.95 -27.74
CA ILE A 398 24.50 -17.33 -28.00
C ILE A 398 24.96 -17.48 -29.45
N VAL A 399 24.19 -16.99 -30.42
CA VAL A 399 24.53 -17.07 -31.84
C VAL A 399 25.86 -16.39 -32.12
N PHE A 400 26.05 -15.15 -31.67
CA PHE A 400 27.31 -14.42 -31.83
C PHE A 400 28.46 -15.00 -30.97
N GLY A 401 28.16 -15.56 -29.80
CA GLY A 401 29.14 -16.28 -28.98
C GLY A 401 29.71 -17.50 -29.70
N PHE A 402 28.89 -18.24 -30.47
CA PHE A 402 29.39 -19.30 -31.34
C PHE A 402 30.27 -18.77 -32.48
N VAL A 403 29.94 -17.60 -33.03
CA VAL A 403 30.75 -16.93 -34.06
C VAL A 403 32.11 -16.49 -33.50
N TYR A 404 32.16 -15.99 -32.27
CA TYR A 404 33.38 -15.57 -31.60
C TYR A 404 34.16 -16.72 -30.95
N GLY A 405 33.54 -17.88 -30.77
CA GLY A 405 34.15 -19.02 -30.10
C GLY A 405 34.27 -18.86 -28.57
N SER A 406 33.52 -17.93 -27.97
CA SER A 406 33.57 -17.62 -26.53
C SER A 406 32.49 -18.35 -25.73
N VAL A 407 32.91 -19.10 -24.71
CA VAL A 407 32.03 -19.72 -23.72
C VAL A 407 32.47 -19.29 -22.32
N PHE A 408 31.66 -18.49 -21.61
CA PHE A 408 32.01 -17.93 -20.31
C PHE A 408 33.37 -17.18 -20.32
N GLY A 409 33.64 -16.43 -21.39
CA GLY A 409 34.90 -15.72 -21.59
C GLY A 409 36.11 -16.60 -21.89
N ASN A 410 35.91 -17.90 -22.14
CA ASN A 410 36.98 -18.80 -22.58
C ASN A 410 36.88 -19.04 -24.09
N GLU A 411 37.88 -18.55 -24.82
CA GLU A 411 37.97 -18.60 -26.29
C GLU A 411 38.59 -19.91 -26.80
N GLU A 412 39.16 -20.76 -25.95
CA GLU A 412 39.82 -22.01 -26.38
C GLU A 412 38.86 -23.20 -26.55
N VAL A 413 37.63 -23.09 -26.05
CA VAL A 413 36.71 -24.24 -25.92
C VAL A 413 36.10 -24.62 -27.26
N ILE A 414 35.72 -23.64 -28.08
CA ILE A 414 35.05 -23.87 -29.37
C ILE A 414 36.04 -24.22 -30.51
N PRO A 415 37.21 -23.56 -30.63
CA PRO A 415 38.26 -23.95 -31.59
C PRO A 415 38.71 -25.41 -31.47
N LYS A 416 38.81 -25.94 -30.24
CA LYS A 416 39.20 -27.34 -29.96
C LYS A 416 38.13 -28.36 -30.38
N ILE A 417 36.86 -27.96 -30.51
CA ILE A 417 35.73 -28.83 -30.88
C ILE A 417 35.46 -28.81 -32.38
N PHE A 418 35.62 -27.65 -33.04
CA PHE A 418 35.35 -27.48 -34.48
C PHE A 418 36.60 -27.45 -35.38
N GLY A 419 37.81 -27.55 -34.81
CA GLY A 419 39.05 -27.74 -35.57
C GLY A 419 39.53 -26.50 -36.35
N TYR A 420 39.08 -25.31 -35.97
CA TYR A 420 39.57 -24.05 -36.56
C TYR A 420 40.67 -23.47 -35.65
N GLN A 421 41.90 -23.38 -36.15
CA GLN A 421 42.94 -22.53 -35.55
C GLN A 421 42.90 -21.16 -36.25
N PRO A 422 43.08 -20.04 -35.52
CA PRO A 422 43.19 -18.72 -36.14
C PRO A 422 44.38 -18.63 -37.12
#